data_AF-A0A1I4CX64-F1
#
_entry.id   AF-A0A1I4CX64-F1
#
_cell.length_a   1.000
_cell.length_b   1.000
_cell.length_c   1.000
_cell.angle_alpha   90.00
_cell.angle_beta   90.00
_cell.angle_gamma   90.00
#
_symmetry.space_group_name_H-M   'P 1'
#
loop_
_entity.id
_entity.type
_entity.pdbx_description
1 polymer ?
#
loop_
_entity_poly.entity_id
_entity_poly.type
_entity_poly.pdbx_seq_one_letter_code
_entity_poly.pdbx_strand_id
1 'polypeptide(L)'
;MKKNLSIMIAAILAAVSLTACGSSSSSAPAASSEAAPAASSEAASSEGSAEISKDVTTVTPGKLTVATSPDFAPYEFYNVKSGTPELAGFDIALAQRIADELGLELQVVPMDFDGILMELQNGNVDLGISGFSPSPERAQAFDFSDLYYQGGQAFVIRKDDAEKYKGYEDFDGQPVGAQNGSIQMDLANKNTPNANIIGLAKVTDIISELTTGKLEGAFIETAVAEQYIKNYPELQIAWDVEYDAEGSAIALKKGSDLLPSVNAVVKEVLSDGSMDKYITEAQELASDESSVYEGQLTEDGSISTESASTESASTEAASTENASSEAAE
;
A
#
# COMPACT_ATOMS: atom_id res chain seq x y z
N MET A 1 -3.87 -58.19 31.94
CA MET A 1 -2.53 -57.56 32.07
C MET A 1 -2.75 -56.07 31.82
N LYS A 2 -2.89 -55.28 32.90
CA LYS A 2 -1.86 -54.35 33.44
C LYS A 2 -1.54 -53.22 32.43
N LYS A 3 -1.74 -51.92 32.69
CA LYS A 3 -2.10 -51.16 33.89
C LYS A 3 -2.51 -49.75 33.43
N ASN A 4 -3.64 -49.23 33.94
CA ASN A 4 -3.90 -47.80 34.03
C ASN A 4 -3.25 -47.31 35.33
N LEU A 5 -2.47 -46.21 35.29
CA LEU A 5 -1.93 -45.60 36.49
C LEU A 5 -2.14 -44.08 36.44
N SER A 6 -3.08 -43.65 37.30
CA SER A 6 -3.30 -42.29 37.73
C SER A 6 -2.02 -41.66 38.29
N ILE A 7 -1.77 -40.39 37.95
CA ILE A 7 -0.89 -39.52 38.75
C ILE A 7 -1.68 -38.26 39.10
N MET A 8 -1.98 -38.17 40.40
CA MET A 8 -2.39 -36.97 41.11
C MET A 8 -1.26 -35.94 41.06
N ILE A 9 -1.56 -34.70 40.68
CA ILE A 9 -0.72 -33.54 41.01
C ILE A 9 -1.50 -32.68 42.00
N ALA A 10 -0.88 -32.51 43.16
CA ALA A 10 -1.41 -31.78 44.31
C ALA A 10 -1.44 -30.27 44.02
N ALA A 11 -2.62 -29.68 44.10
CA ALA A 11 -2.83 -28.25 44.18
C ALA A 11 -2.65 -27.79 45.63
N ILE A 12 -1.61 -26.97 45.88
CA ILE A 12 -1.46 -26.17 47.09
C ILE A 12 -1.28 -24.73 46.60
N LEU A 13 -2.28 -23.88 46.80
CA LEU A 13 -2.09 -22.44 46.79
C LEU A 13 -3.05 -21.76 47.77
N ALA A 14 -2.45 -20.83 48.49
CA ALA A 14 -2.84 -20.28 49.77
C ALA A 14 -4.15 -19.51 49.76
N ALA A 15 -4.87 -19.64 50.88
CA ALA A 15 -5.90 -18.72 51.32
C ALA A 15 -5.25 -17.46 51.89
N VAL A 16 -5.68 -16.29 51.40
CA VAL A 16 -5.65 -15.04 52.17
C VAL A 16 -7.00 -14.38 52.00
N SER A 17 -7.82 -14.48 53.04
CA SER A 17 -9.01 -13.68 53.27
C SER A 17 -8.67 -12.60 54.30
N LEU A 18 -8.88 -11.34 53.95
CA LEU A 18 -9.14 -10.28 54.92
C LEU A 18 -10.35 -9.47 54.46
N THR A 19 -11.43 -9.70 55.19
CA THR A 19 -12.68 -8.97 55.21
C THR A 19 -12.49 -7.70 56.03
N ALA A 20 -12.99 -6.56 55.55
CA ALA A 20 -13.37 -5.44 56.41
C ALA A 20 -14.63 -4.76 55.85
N CYS A 21 -15.77 -5.08 56.48
CA CYS A 21 -17.05 -4.40 56.35
C CYS A 21 -17.12 -3.20 57.31
N GLY A 22 -17.94 -2.21 56.95
CA GLY A 22 -18.54 -1.21 57.85
C GLY A 22 -19.34 -0.19 57.02
N SER A 23 -20.57 -0.48 56.58
CA SER A 23 -21.88 -0.43 57.26
C SER A 23 -22.48 0.97 57.46
N SER A 24 -23.56 1.23 56.69
CA SER A 24 -24.81 1.98 57.00
C SER A 24 -24.73 3.49 57.34
N SER A 25 -25.58 4.41 56.88
CA SER A 25 -27.01 4.31 56.55
C SER A 25 -27.55 5.55 55.78
N SER A 26 -28.65 5.33 55.06
CA SER A 26 -29.80 6.22 54.79
C SER A 26 -29.82 7.26 53.65
N SER A 27 -30.74 6.98 52.71
CA SER A 27 -31.69 7.87 52.00
C SER A 27 -31.17 8.96 51.04
N ALA A 28 -31.45 8.73 49.76
CA ALA A 28 -31.67 9.75 48.72
C ALA A 28 -33.05 10.46 48.91
N PRO A 29 -33.46 11.50 48.14
CA PRO A 29 -32.78 12.05 46.95
C PRO A 29 -32.77 13.60 46.80
N ALA A 30 -31.99 14.02 45.80
CA ALA A 30 -32.17 15.17 44.90
C ALA A 30 -32.10 16.62 45.44
N ALA A 31 -31.08 17.37 44.99
CA ALA A 31 -31.26 18.56 44.14
C ALA A 31 -29.91 19.23 43.78
N SER A 32 -29.82 19.59 42.50
CA SER A 32 -29.01 20.64 41.84
C SER A 32 -27.52 20.85 42.15
N SER A 33 -26.77 20.58 41.09
CA SER A 33 -25.42 21.01 40.72
C SER A 33 -25.13 22.51 40.94
N GLU A 34 -24.02 22.80 41.63
CA GLU A 34 -23.30 24.09 41.59
C GLU A 34 -21.77 23.84 41.57
N ALA A 35 -21.05 24.77 40.97
CA ALA A 35 -19.72 24.64 40.36
C ALA A 35 -18.50 24.62 41.31
N ALA A 36 -17.44 23.94 40.83
CA ALA A 36 -15.97 24.21 40.89
C ALA A 36 -15.28 24.49 42.26
N PRO A 37 -13.93 24.37 42.40
CA PRO A 37 -12.89 24.10 41.39
C PRO A 37 -11.93 22.95 41.76
N ALA A 38 -11.21 22.37 40.78
CA ALA A 38 -10.05 21.52 41.05
C ALA A 38 -8.94 21.76 40.02
N ALA A 39 -7.85 22.32 40.54
CA ALA A 39 -6.45 22.18 40.18
C ALA A 39 -6.06 21.99 38.70
N SER A 40 -5.51 23.07 38.15
CA SER A 40 -4.63 23.09 36.97
C SER A 40 -3.44 22.15 37.18
N SER A 41 -3.37 21.10 36.36
CA SER A 41 -2.14 20.36 36.08
C SER A 41 -1.74 20.73 34.66
N GLU A 42 -0.80 21.68 34.54
CA GLU A 42 -0.01 21.89 33.33
C GLU A 42 0.73 20.60 33.00
N ALA A 43 0.16 19.79 32.11
CA ALA A 43 0.93 18.85 31.33
C ALA A 43 1.66 19.67 30.26
N ALA A 44 2.94 19.93 30.51
CA ALA A 44 3.84 20.50 29.53
C ALA A 44 3.83 19.62 28.27
N SER A 45 3.25 20.16 27.21
CA SER A 45 3.41 19.71 25.84
C SER A 45 4.88 19.81 25.45
N SER A 46 5.60 18.70 25.59
CA SER A 46 6.88 18.52 24.92
C SER A 46 6.63 18.21 23.46
N GLU A 47 6.25 19.22 22.67
CA GLU A 47 6.51 19.22 21.24
C GLU A 47 8.01 19.40 21.03
N GLY A 48 8.77 18.33 21.29
CA GLY A 48 10.10 18.20 20.71
C GLY A 48 9.87 17.95 19.22
N SER A 49 10.18 18.93 18.38
CA SER A 49 10.38 18.65 16.96
C SER A 49 11.39 17.51 16.89
N ALA A 50 11.03 16.38 16.30
CA ALA A 50 11.99 15.32 16.05
C ALA A 50 13.06 15.94 15.14
N GLU A 51 14.24 16.18 15.69
CA GLU A 51 15.36 16.75 14.94
C GLU A 51 15.82 15.71 13.92
N ILE A 52 15.91 16.12 12.65
CA ILE A 52 16.45 15.28 11.58
C ILE A 52 17.94 15.07 11.86
N SER A 53 18.32 13.85 12.24
CA SER A 53 19.72 13.48 12.41
C SER A 53 20.32 13.11 11.06
N LYS A 54 21.47 13.71 10.74
CA LYS A 54 22.31 13.31 9.59
C LYS A 54 23.32 12.22 9.96
N ASP A 55 23.44 11.90 11.24
CA ASP A 55 24.26 10.80 11.73
C ASP A 55 23.37 9.55 11.77
N VAL A 56 23.25 8.89 10.61
CA VAL A 56 22.43 7.70 10.39
C VAL A 56 23.24 6.61 9.69
N THR A 57 22.95 5.35 10.02
CA THR A 57 23.56 4.19 9.38
C THR A 57 22.80 3.83 8.12
N THR A 58 23.51 3.70 7.00
CA THR A 58 22.96 3.27 5.71
C THR A 58 23.67 2.00 5.22
N VAL A 59 22.98 1.20 4.42
CA VAL A 59 23.53 -0.02 3.78
C VAL A 59 24.73 0.34 2.92
N THR A 60 24.62 1.41 2.12
CA THR A 60 25.72 1.94 1.31
C THR A 60 26.07 3.34 1.81
N PRO A 61 27.32 3.57 2.29
CA PRO A 61 27.70 4.87 2.83
C PRO A 61 27.43 6.03 1.87
N GLY A 62 26.70 7.04 2.36
CA GLY A 62 26.35 8.24 1.60
C GLY A 62 25.13 8.08 0.67
N LYS A 63 24.45 6.92 0.70
CA LYS A 63 23.26 6.66 -0.10
C LYS A 63 22.09 6.23 0.76
N LEU A 64 20.88 6.62 0.36
CA LEU A 64 19.64 6.05 0.86
C LEU A 64 19.12 5.04 -0.17
N THR A 65 19.23 3.76 0.15
CA THR A 65 18.75 2.68 -0.72
C THR A 65 17.29 2.35 -0.44
N VAL A 66 16.42 2.49 -1.45
CA VAL A 66 14.96 2.36 -1.30
C VAL A 66 14.43 1.31 -2.26
N ALA A 67 13.85 0.23 -1.74
CA ALA A 67 13.15 -0.75 -2.57
C ALA A 67 11.69 -0.34 -2.82
N THR A 68 11.22 -0.53 -4.06
CA THR A 68 9.87 -0.14 -4.50
C THR A 68 9.37 -1.05 -5.64
N SER A 69 8.05 -1.07 -5.89
CA SER A 69 7.41 -1.84 -6.97
C SER A 69 6.72 -0.89 -7.97
N PRO A 70 7.39 -0.48 -9.07
CA PRO A 70 6.94 0.60 -9.95
C PRO A 70 5.80 0.22 -10.91
N ASP A 71 4.74 -0.38 -10.36
CA ASP A 71 3.51 -0.79 -11.03
C ASP A 71 2.26 -0.26 -10.33
N PHE A 72 2.43 0.74 -9.45
CA PHE A 72 1.42 1.16 -8.47
C PHE A 72 1.09 2.66 -8.59
N ALA A 73 0.90 3.16 -9.82
CA ALA A 73 0.57 4.56 -10.05
C ALA A 73 -0.70 4.96 -9.29
N PRO A 74 -0.72 6.10 -8.56
CA PRO A 74 0.25 7.20 -8.60
C PRO A 74 1.38 7.14 -7.55
N TYR A 75 1.49 6.07 -6.76
CA TYR A 75 2.51 5.94 -5.71
C TYR A 75 3.91 5.83 -6.31
N GLU A 76 4.13 4.82 -7.15
CA GLU A 76 5.37 4.59 -7.87
C GLU A 76 5.10 3.97 -9.25
N PHE A 77 5.79 4.46 -10.27
CA PHE A 77 5.66 3.99 -11.64
C PHE A 77 6.83 4.49 -12.48
N TYR A 78 7.02 3.94 -13.68
CA TYR A 78 7.94 4.53 -14.64
C TYR A 78 7.22 5.60 -15.48
N ASN A 79 7.78 6.80 -15.51
CA ASN A 79 7.46 7.81 -16.50
C ASN A 79 8.41 7.69 -17.70
N VAL A 80 7.89 7.77 -18.93
CA VAL A 80 8.65 7.67 -20.19
C VAL A 80 8.53 8.90 -21.06
N LYS A 81 8.07 10.04 -20.53
CA LYS A 81 7.91 11.30 -21.29
C LYS A 81 9.20 11.77 -21.96
N SER A 82 10.35 11.51 -21.34
CA SER A 82 11.68 11.84 -21.88
C SER A 82 12.19 10.85 -22.93
N GLY A 83 11.43 9.77 -23.20
CA GLY A 83 11.83 8.64 -24.03
C GLY A 83 12.71 7.61 -23.29
N THR A 84 13.09 7.89 -22.05
CA THR A 84 13.77 6.95 -21.15
C THR A 84 12.89 6.73 -19.92
N PRO A 85 12.68 5.48 -19.47
CA PRO A 85 11.99 5.19 -18.22
C PRO A 85 12.69 5.83 -17.01
N GLU A 86 11.96 6.67 -16.31
CA GLU A 86 12.38 7.35 -15.09
C GLU A 86 11.37 7.01 -13.98
N LEU A 87 11.86 6.62 -12.80
CA LEU A 87 10.98 6.36 -11.66
C LEU A 87 10.31 7.66 -11.21
N ALA A 88 8.99 7.62 -11.09
CA ALA A 88 8.14 8.73 -10.71
C ALA A 88 7.07 8.26 -9.72
N GLY A 89 6.29 9.20 -9.20
CA GLY A 89 5.24 8.96 -8.23
C GLY A 89 5.54 9.57 -6.87
N PHE A 90 4.51 9.65 -6.03
CA PHE A 90 4.63 10.35 -4.75
C PHE A 90 5.46 9.58 -3.70
N ASP A 91 5.58 8.26 -3.82
CA ASP A 91 6.51 7.45 -3.01
C ASP A 91 7.96 7.80 -3.36
N ILE A 92 8.25 8.00 -4.66
CA ILE A 92 9.58 8.40 -5.14
C ILE A 92 9.91 9.85 -4.72
N ALA A 93 8.93 10.75 -4.81
CA ALA A 93 9.10 12.13 -4.35
C ALA A 93 9.37 12.21 -2.84
N LEU A 94 8.65 11.42 -2.03
CA LEU A 94 8.88 11.32 -0.60
C LEU A 94 10.26 10.72 -0.29
N ALA A 95 10.66 9.65 -0.98
CA ALA A 95 11.99 9.05 -0.85
C ALA A 95 13.11 10.07 -1.15
N GLN A 96 12.93 10.87 -2.20
CA GLN A 96 13.88 11.94 -2.55
C GLN A 96 13.95 13.01 -1.47
N ARG A 97 12.81 13.46 -0.93
CA ARG A 97 12.80 14.43 0.18
C ARG A 97 13.55 13.89 1.40
N ILE A 98 13.35 12.62 1.75
CA ILE A 98 14.08 11.99 2.87
C ILE A 98 15.58 11.99 2.61
N ALA A 99 16.02 11.59 1.41
CA ALA A 99 17.43 11.58 1.04
C ALA A 99 18.05 12.99 1.12
N ASP A 100 17.37 14.00 0.60
CA ASP A 100 17.82 15.40 0.60
C ASP A 100 18.02 15.94 2.03
N GLU A 101 17.06 15.70 2.93
CA GLU A 101 17.14 16.15 4.33
C GLU A 101 18.28 15.48 5.09
N LEU A 102 18.51 14.19 4.81
CA LEU A 102 19.63 13.42 5.37
C LEU A 102 20.98 13.78 4.72
N GLY A 103 20.97 14.47 3.56
CA GLY A 103 22.17 14.77 2.78
C GLY A 103 22.78 13.52 2.11
N LEU A 104 21.93 12.60 1.66
CA LEU A 104 22.28 11.33 1.01
C LEU A 104 21.90 11.35 -0.47
N GLU A 105 22.58 10.55 -1.27
CA GLU A 105 22.15 10.24 -2.65
C GLU A 105 21.01 9.22 -2.61
N LEU A 106 19.86 9.51 -3.23
CA LEU A 106 18.80 8.52 -3.37
C LEU A 106 19.21 7.44 -4.39
N GLN A 107 19.11 6.17 -3.99
CA GLN A 107 19.24 5.02 -4.87
C GLN A 107 17.99 4.16 -4.78
N VAL A 108 17.13 4.25 -5.79
CA VAL A 108 15.92 3.41 -5.87
C VAL A 108 16.25 2.06 -6.49
N VAL A 109 15.75 0.98 -5.90
CA VAL A 109 15.94 -0.42 -6.30
C VAL A 109 14.57 -1.00 -6.66
N PRO A 110 14.18 -0.95 -7.95
CA PRO A 110 12.89 -1.51 -8.37
C PRO A 110 12.90 -3.04 -8.32
N MET A 111 11.80 -3.63 -7.84
CA MET A 111 11.56 -5.08 -7.78
C MET A 111 10.06 -5.39 -7.71
N ASP A 112 9.70 -6.66 -7.64
CA ASP A 112 8.29 -7.04 -7.38
C ASP A 112 7.95 -6.83 -5.89
N PHE A 113 6.70 -6.44 -5.61
CA PHE A 113 6.25 -6.01 -4.28
C PHE A 113 6.58 -6.99 -3.13
N ASP A 114 6.40 -8.30 -3.36
CA ASP A 114 6.67 -9.33 -2.34
C ASP A 114 8.16 -9.52 -2.00
N GLY A 115 9.06 -9.04 -2.87
CA GLY A 115 10.50 -9.03 -2.65
C GLY A 115 10.99 -7.91 -1.73
N ILE A 116 10.25 -6.80 -1.62
CA ILE A 116 10.71 -5.59 -0.92
C ILE A 116 11.03 -5.84 0.56
N LEU A 117 10.08 -6.44 1.29
CA LEU A 117 10.27 -6.71 2.71
C LEU A 117 11.38 -7.74 2.96
N MET A 118 11.62 -8.65 2.01
CA MET A 118 12.72 -9.62 2.10
C MET A 118 14.09 -8.92 1.94
N GLU A 119 14.24 -8.01 0.98
CA GLU A 119 15.47 -7.23 0.79
C GLU A 119 15.78 -6.35 2.02
N LEU A 120 14.74 -5.74 2.58
CA LEU A 120 14.84 -4.98 3.84
C LEU A 120 15.24 -5.88 5.02
N GLN A 121 14.65 -7.07 5.12
CA GLN A 121 15.00 -8.04 6.17
C GLN A 121 16.46 -8.50 6.05
N ASN A 122 16.93 -8.74 4.83
CA ASN A 122 18.31 -9.15 4.54
C ASN A 122 19.33 -8.01 4.76
N GLY A 123 18.88 -6.76 4.85
CA GLY A 123 19.74 -5.59 5.01
C GLY A 123 20.43 -5.18 3.71
N ASN A 124 19.78 -5.45 2.57
CA ASN A 124 20.25 -5.05 1.25
C ASN A 124 19.76 -3.65 0.84
N VAL A 125 18.70 -3.16 1.50
CA VAL A 125 18.16 -1.80 1.35
C VAL A 125 17.87 -1.17 2.70
N ASP A 126 17.81 0.16 2.75
CA ASP A 126 17.54 0.94 3.95
C ASP A 126 16.03 1.04 4.23
N LEU A 127 15.22 1.28 3.19
CA LEU A 127 13.78 1.51 3.27
C LEU A 127 13.01 0.68 2.23
N GLY A 128 11.77 0.32 2.57
CA GLY A 128 10.75 -0.09 1.60
C GLY A 128 9.66 0.97 1.51
N ILE A 129 9.46 1.55 0.32
CA ILE A 129 8.42 2.57 0.06
C ILE A 129 7.67 2.13 -1.20
N SER A 130 6.45 1.63 -1.01
CA SER A 130 5.63 1.00 -2.05
C SER A 130 4.18 0.86 -1.56
N GLY A 131 3.59 1.95 -1.07
CA GLY A 131 2.21 1.96 -0.58
C GLY A 131 1.92 1.04 0.64
N PHE A 132 2.93 0.61 1.40
CA PHE A 132 2.76 -0.39 2.47
C PHE A 132 1.76 0.01 3.55
N SER A 133 0.65 -0.71 3.66
CA SER A 133 -0.17 -0.67 4.87
C SER A 133 0.51 -1.41 6.03
N PRO A 134 0.69 -0.77 7.19
CA PRO A 134 1.11 -1.47 8.41
C PRO A 134 0.08 -2.52 8.78
N SER A 135 0.54 -3.74 9.05
CA SER A 135 -0.30 -4.81 9.61
C SER A 135 0.31 -5.34 10.91
N PRO A 136 -0.49 -5.91 11.83
CA PRO A 136 0.04 -6.53 13.05
C PRO A 136 1.06 -7.64 12.77
N GLU A 137 0.95 -8.31 11.62
CA GLU A 137 1.91 -9.33 11.20
C GLU A 137 3.23 -8.68 10.76
N ARG A 138 3.19 -7.70 9.85
CA ARG A 138 4.39 -7.02 9.38
C ARG A 138 5.11 -6.28 10.51
N ALA A 139 4.37 -5.67 11.43
CA ALA A 139 4.92 -4.95 12.57
C ALA A 139 5.69 -5.83 13.57
N GLN A 140 5.52 -7.16 13.52
CA GLN A 140 6.36 -8.09 14.30
C GLN A 140 7.79 -8.18 13.75
N ALA A 141 7.97 -8.01 12.44
CA ALA A 141 9.26 -8.15 11.77
C ALA A 141 9.91 -6.81 11.41
N PHE A 142 9.10 -5.77 11.20
CA PHE A 142 9.53 -4.46 10.71
C PHE A 142 9.05 -3.33 11.62
N ASP A 143 9.70 -2.18 11.50
CA ASP A 143 9.15 -0.92 11.97
C ASP A 143 8.52 -0.18 10.78
N PHE A 144 7.53 0.65 11.08
CA PHE A 144 6.85 1.48 10.09
C PHE A 144 6.93 2.93 10.52
N SER A 145 7.06 3.83 9.54
CA SER A 145 6.90 5.25 9.77
C SER A 145 5.47 5.59 10.23
N ASP A 146 5.28 6.84 10.61
CA ASP A 146 3.95 7.45 10.63
C ASP A 146 3.32 7.35 9.22
N LEU A 147 1.99 7.30 9.15
CA LEU A 147 1.28 7.25 7.86
C LEU A 147 1.55 8.52 7.07
N TYR A 148 2.00 8.38 5.81
CA TYR A 148 2.21 9.51 4.91
C TYR A 148 1.04 9.69 3.92
N TYR A 149 0.17 8.69 3.81
CA TYR A 149 -1.02 8.73 2.96
C TYR A 149 -2.14 7.92 3.61
N GLN A 150 -3.37 8.42 3.51
CA GLN A 150 -4.58 7.69 3.90
C GLN A 150 -5.25 7.16 2.64
N GLY A 151 -5.28 5.84 2.49
CA GLY A 151 -5.77 5.17 1.28
C GLY A 151 -7.10 4.44 1.49
N GLY A 152 -7.61 3.89 0.39
CA GLY A 152 -8.80 3.04 0.38
C GLY A 152 -8.50 1.69 -0.25
N GLN A 153 -9.45 0.77 -0.17
CA GLN A 153 -9.39 -0.49 -0.91
C GLN A 153 -10.64 -0.59 -1.77
N ALA A 154 -10.50 -1.08 -2.99
CA ALA A 154 -11.55 -1.14 -3.98
C ALA A 154 -11.64 -2.54 -4.60
N PHE A 155 -12.86 -2.93 -4.97
CA PHE A 155 -13.10 -4.09 -5.80
C PHE A 155 -13.42 -3.62 -7.23
N VAL A 156 -12.59 -4.03 -8.19
CA VAL A 156 -12.62 -3.56 -9.57
C VAL A 156 -13.16 -4.65 -10.49
N ILE A 157 -14.05 -4.28 -11.41
CA ILE A 157 -14.62 -5.15 -12.44
C ILE A 157 -14.64 -4.45 -13.80
N ARG A 158 -14.96 -5.18 -14.86
CA ARG A 158 -15.34 -4.58 -16.14
C ARG A 158 -16.73 -3.94 -16.05
N LYS A 159 -16.93 -2.81 -16.73
CA LYS A 159 -18.20 -2.09 -16.81
C LYS A 159 -19.34 -2.93 -17.38
N ASP A 160 -19.04 -3.75 -18.39
CA ASP A 160 -20.04 -4.59 -19.04
C ASP A 160 -20.56 -5.71 -18.12
N ASP A 161 -19.84 -6.04 -17.05
CA ASP A 161 -20.23 -7.04 -16.07
C ASP A 161 -20.94 -6.45 -14.83
N ALA A 162 -21.21 -5.13 -14.80
CA ALA A 162 -21.86 -4.46 -13.67
C ALA A 162 -23.23 -5.06 -13.31
N GLU A 163 -23.96 -5.58 -14.30
CA GLU A 163 -25.26 -6.22 -14.09
C GLU A 163 -25.15 -7.69 -13.68
N LYS A 164 -24.00 -8.32 -13.95
CA LYS A 164 -23.69 -9.70 -13.59
C LYS A 164 -23.22 -9.82 -12.14
N TYR A 165 -22.45 -8.85 -11.66
CA TYR A 165 -21.82 -8.86 -10.34
C TYR A 165 -22.40 -7.79 -9.43
N LYS A 166 -23.13 -8.21 -8.39
CA LYS A 166 -23.80 -7.36 -7.41
C LYS A 166 -23.28 -7.55 -5.98
N GLY A 167 -22.55 -8.62 -5.73
CA GLY A 167 -21.89 -8.91 -4.46
C GLY A 167 -20.74 -9.90 -4.61
N TYR A 168 -20.04 -10.18 -3.51
CA TYR A 168 -18.91 -11.10 -3.50
C TYR A 168 -19.30 -12.54 -3.84
N GLU A 169 -20.52 -12.96 -3.51
CA GLU A 169 -21.07 -14.29 -3.77
C GLU A 169 -21.19 -14.63 -5.27
N ASP A 170 -21.29 -13.61 -6.13
CA ASP A 170 -21.36 -13.80 -7.57
C ASP A 170 -20.00 -14.24 -8.16
N PHE A 171 -18.93 -14.18 -7.36
CA PHE A 171 -17.59 -14.61 -7.72
C PHE A 171 -17.25 -16.04 -7.29
N ASP A 172 -18.21 -16.80 -6.74
CA ASP A 172 -17.99 -18.20 -6.40
C ASP A 172 -17.52 -19.01 -7.63
N GLY A 173 -16.32 -19.60 -7.52
CA GLY A 173 -15.62 -20.30 -8.59
C GLY A 173 -15.08 -19.42 -9.73
N GLN A 174 -15.28 -18.10 -9.68
CA GLN A 174 -14.76 -17.16 -10.67
C GLN A 174 -13.32 -16.75 -10.35
N PRO A 175 -12.49 -16.42 -11.36
CA PRO A 175 -11.14 -15.93 -11.14
C PRO A 175 -11.17 -14.51 -10.56
N VAL A 176 -10.56 -14.31 -9.39
CA VAL A 176 -10.45 -13.01 -8.71
C VAL A 176 -8.98 -12.70 -8.42
N GLY A 177 -8.51 -11.53 -8.86
CA GLY A 177 -7.10 -11.15 -8.78
C GLY A 177 -6.74 -10.32 -7.55
N ALA A 178 -5.50 -10.47 -7.09
CA ALA A 178 -4.85 -9.55 -6.17
C ALA A 178 -3.32 -9.66 -6.30
N GLN A 179 -2.59 -8.63 -5.87
CA GLN A 179 -1.12 -8.63 -5.93
C GLN A 179 -0.52 -9.56 -4.86
N ASN A 180 0.52 -10.31 -5.19
CA ASN A 180 1.22 -11.20 -4.25
C ASN A 180 1.78 -10.44 -3.05
N GLY A 181 1.66 -11.03 -1.85
CA GLY A 181 2.19 -10.46 -0.60
C GLY A 181 1.49 -9.19 -0.09
N SER A 182 0.45 -8.72 -0.79
CA SER A 182 -0.31 -7.51 -0.49
C SER A 182 -1.45 -7.76 0.51
N ILE A 183 -1.98 -6.69 1.12
CA ILE A 183 -3.18 -6.82 1.95
C ILE A 183 -4.44 -7.10 1.11
N GLN A 184 -4.41 -6.76 -0.17
CA GLN A 184 -5.48 -7.05 -1.13
C GLN A 184 -5.62 -8.56 -1.36
N MET A 185 -4.52 -9.31 -1.27
CA MET A 185 -4.56 -10.77 -1.26
C MET A 185 -5.33 -11.30 -0.06
N ASP A 186 -5.09 -10.74 1.13
CA ASP A 186 -5.82 -11.12 2.34
C ASP A 186 -7.31 -10.74 2.24
N LEU A 187 -7.61 -9.56 1.70
CA LEU A 187 -8.98 -9.11 1.45
C LEU A 187 -9.70 -10.01 0.44
N ALA A 188 -9.02 -10.46 -0.61
CA ALA A 188 -9.57 -11.41 -1.58
C ALA A 188 -9.91 -12.75 -0.93
N ASN A 189 -9.00 -13.31 -0.12
CA ASN A 189 -9.23 -14.54 0.62
C ASN A 189 -10.36 -14.40 1.67
N LYS A 190 -10.46 -13.23 2.32
CA LYS A 190 -11.46 -12.94 3.35
C LYS A 190 -12.87 -12.75 2.76
N ASN A 191 -12.99 -11.95 1.71
CA ASN A 191 -14.28 -11.50 1.19
C ASN A 191 -14.84 -12.43 0.10
N THR A 192 -13.98 -13.13 -0.65
CA THR A 192 -14.38 -14.06 -1.72
C THR A 192 -13.80 -15.46 -1.49
N PRO A 193 -14.06 -16.12 -0.34
CA PRO A 193 -13.40 -17.37 0.05
C PRO A 193 -13.68 -18.57 -0.87
N ASN A 194 -14.74 -18.51 -1.68
CA ASN A 194 -15.11 -19.56 -2.64
C ASN A 194 -14.72 -19.23 -4.09
N ALA A 195 -14.12 -18.06 -4.34
CA ALA A 195 -13.60 -17.70 -5.65
C ALA A 195 -12.29 -18.45 -5.94
N ASN A 196 -11.90 -18.49 -7.22
CA ASN A 196 -10.57 -18.91 -7.62
C ASN A 196 -9.62 -17.71 -7.48
N ILE A 197 -9.01 -17.53 -6.31
CA ILE A 197 -8.09 -16.41 -6.06
C ILE A 197 -6.79 -16.61 -6.84
N ILE A 198 -6.44 -15.62 -7.67
CA ILE A 198 -5.25 -15.61 -8.52
C ILE A 198 -4.31 -14.51 -8.02
N GLY A 199 -3.13 -14.93 -7.56
CA GLY A 199 -2.04 -14.03 -7.18
C GLY A 199 -1.18 -13.67 -8.37
N LEU A 200 -1.03 -12.37 -8.61
CA LEU A 200 -0.21 -11.82 -9.68
C LEU A 200 0.93 -11.00 -9.07
N ALA A 201 2.10 -11.03 -9.71
CA ALA A 201 3.26 -10.29 -9.23
C ALA A 201 3.02 -8.78 -9.35
N LYS A 202 2.33 -8.36 -10.42
CA LYS A 202 2.14 -6.95 -10.74
C LYS A 202 0.68 -6.54 -10.82
N VAL A 203 0.39 -5.30 -10.43
CA VAL A 203 -0.93 -4.69 -10.63
C VAL A 203 -1.23 -4.49 -12.11
N THR A 204 -0.22 -4.20 -12.92
CA THR A 204 -0.38 -4.07 -14.38
C THR A 204 -0.86 -5.37 -15.04
N ASP A 205 -0.42 -6.52 -14.52
CA ASP A 205 -0.94 -7.83 -14.92
C ASP A 205 -2.39 -8.01 -14.48
N ILE A 206 -2.78 -7.57 -13.28
CA ILE A 206 -4.17 -7.61 -12.81
C ILE A 206 -5.07 -6.80 -13.76
N ILE A 207 -4.66 -5.59 -14.12
CA ILE A 207 -5.40 -4.72 -15.04
C ILE A 207 -5.52 -5.38 -16.42
N SER A 208 -4.43 -5.94 -16.95
CA SER A 208 -4.43 -6.67 -18.23
C SER A 208 -5.34 -7.91 -18.21
N GLU A 209 -5.34 -8.67 -17.11
CA GLU A 209 -6.19 -9.86 -16.99
C GLU A 209 -7.67 -9.51 -16.77
N LEU A 210 -7.98 -8.39 -16.12
CA LEU A 210 -9.35 -7.86 -16.04
C LEU A 210 -9.86 -7.44 -17.42
N THR A 211 -9.09 -6.65 -18.17
CA THR A 211 -9.49 -6.14 -19.49
C THR A 211 -9.65 -7.26 -20.51
N THR A 212 -8.81 -8.30 -20.44
CA THR A 212 -8.89 -9.47 -21.34
C THR A 212 -9.89 -10.55 -20.92
N GLY A 213 -10.59 -10.38 -19.80
CA GLY A 213 -11.61 -11.34 -19.34
C GLY A 213 -11.05 -12.59 -18.66
N LYS A 214 -9.76 -12.61 -18.30
CA LYS A 214 -9.14 -13.72 -17.57
C LYS A 214 -9.42 -13.64 -16.06
N LEU A 215 -9.53 -12.43 -15.52
CA LEU A 215 -10.07 -12.16 -14.19
C LEU A 215 -11.48 -11.60 -14.32
N GLU A 216 -12.36 -11.95 -13.41
CA GLU A 216 -13.73 -11.42 -13.36
C GLU A 216 -13.84 -10.22 -12.39
N GLY A 217 -12.95 -10.15 -11.40
CA GLY A 217 -12.82 -9.03 -10.49
C GLY A 217 -11.46 -9.01 -9.83
N ALA A 218 -11.09 -7.89 -9.19
CA ALA A 218 -9.83 -7.79 -8.48
C ALA A 218 -9.90 -6.84 -7.28
N PHE A 219 -9.09 -7.13 -6.27
CA PHE A 219 -8.87 -6.24 -5.13
C PHE A 219 -7.64 -5.37 -5.39
N ILE A 220 -7.83 -4.05 -5.40
CA ILE A 220 -6.80 -3.04 -5.71
C ILE A 220 -6.97 -1.86 -4.72
N GLU A 221 -5.89 -1.18 -4.36
CA GLU A 221 -6.00 0.09 -3.60
C GLU A 221 -6.81 1.12 -4.40
N THR A 222 -7.62 1.93 -3.72
CA THR A 222 -8.60 2.81 -4.36
C THR A 222 -7.96 3.86 -5.27
N ALA A 223 -6.97 4.62 -4.80
CA ALA A 223 -6.31 5.64 -5.63
C ALA A 223 -5.58 5.04 -6.84
N VAL A 224 -5.03 3.83 -6.69
CA VAL A 224 -4.44 3.07 -7.79
C VAL A 224 -5.51 2.63 -8.78
N ALA A 225 -6.61 2.05 -8.31
CA ALA A 225 -7.73 1.66 -9.17
C ALA A 225 -8.29 2.87 -9.94
N GLU A 226 -8.51 4.00 -9.26
CA GLU A 226 -8.96 5.24 -9.86
C GLU A 226 -7.99 5.74 -10.94
N GLN A 227 -6.68 5.64 -10.69
CA GLN A 227 -5.67 6.06 -11.65
C GLN A 227 -5.66 5.16 -12.88
N TYR A 228 -5.68 3.83 -12.71
CA TYR A 228 -5.76 2.89 -13.83
C TYR A 228 -7.06 3.04 -14.64
N ILE A 229 -8.21 3.27 -13.99
CA ILE A 229 -9.50 3.43 -14.70
C ILE A 229 -9.51 4.64 -15.64
N LYS A 230 -8.69 5.67 -15.41
CA LYS A 230 -8.54 6.79 -16.36
C LYS A 230 -7.99 6.33 -17.71
N ASN A 231 -7.10 5.33 -17.67
CA ASN A 231 -6.42 4.77 -18.83
C ASN A 231 -7.16 3.55 -19.41
N TYR A 232 -7.86 2.81 -18.56
CA TYR A 232 -8.68 1.65 -18.92
C TYR A 232 -10.16 1.93 -18.63
N PRO A 233 -10.82 2.79 -19.43
CA PRO A 233 -12.18 3.26 -19.16
C PRO A 233 -13.25 2.18 -19.29
N GLU A 234 -12.92 0.96 -19.72
CA GLU A 234 -13.77 -0.22 -19.65
C GLU A 234 -13.85 -0.81 -18.24
N LEU A 235 -12.95 -0.45 -17.33
CA LEU A 235 -12.96 -0.86 -15.94
C LEU A 235 -13.74 0.13 -15.06
N GLN A 236 -14.20 -0.35 -13.91
CA GLN A 236 -14.80 0.48 -12.87
C GLN A 236 -14.58 -0.12 -11.48
N ILE A 237 -14.62 0.72 -10.46
CA ILE A 237 -14.80 0.29 -9.08
C ILE A 237 -16.25 -0.14 -8.91
N ALA A 238 -16.47 -1.40 -8.53
CA ALA A 238 -17.79 -1.91 -8.21
C ALA A 238 -18.25 -1.42 -6.83
N TRP A 239 -17.35 -1.44 -5.84
CA TRP A 239 -17.56 -0.92 -4.49
C TRP A 239 -16.23 -0.77 -3.73
N ASP A 240 -16.28 0.01 -2.66
CA ASP A 240 -15.20 0.11 -1.67
C ASP A 240 -15.16 -1.14 -0.77
N VAL A 241 -13.95 -1.53 -0.37
CA VAL A 241 -13.66 -2.70 0.46
C VAL A 241 -13.27 -2.23 1.85
N GLU A 242 -13.98 -2.70 2.85
CA GLU A 242 -13.65 -2.40 4.26
C GLU A 242 -12.32 -3.05 4.65
N TYR A 243 -11.44 -2.27 5.28
CA TYR A 243 -10.15 -2.74 5.81
C TYR A 243 -9.76 -1.99 7.10
N ASP A 244 -8.97 -2.65 7.95
CA ASP A 244 -8.69 -2.19 9.32
C ASP A 244 -7.44 -1.28 9.44
N ALA A 245 -6.59 -1.26 8.41
CA ALA A 245 -5.49 -0.31 8.30
C ALA A 245 -6.01 0.95 7.61
N GLU A 246 -5.48 2.14 7.90
CA GLU A 246 -6.00 3.39 7.32
C GLU A 246 -4.95 4.16 6.51
N GLY A 247 -4.04 3.45 5.82
CA GLY A 247 -3.09 4.15 4.96
C GLY A 247 -1.80 3.41 4.63
N SER A 248 -0.83 4.20 4.20
CA SER A 248 0.50 3.76 3.76
C SER A 248 1.59 4.39 4.64
N ALA A 249 2.60 3.58 4.96
CA ALA A 249 3.78 3.94 5.73
C ALA A 249 5.05 3.39 5.07
N ILE A 250 6.19 3.96 5.42
CA ILE A 250 7.51 3.49 5.00
C ILE A 250 7.91 2.32 5.90
N ALA A 251 8.33 1.21 5.30
CA ALA A 251 8.85 0.05 6.02
C ALA A 251 10.34 0.20 6.29
N LEU A 252 10.76 -0.08 7.52
CA LEU A 252 12.16 -0.10 7.96
C LEU A 252 12.48 -1.40 8.69
N LYS A 253 13.75 -1.78 8.68
CA LYS A 253 14.22 -2.88 9.53
C LYS A 253 13.95 -2.54 11.00
N LYS A 254 13.53 -3.53 11.78
CA LYS A 254 13.29 -3.37 13.22
C LYS A 254 14.49 -2.71 13.93
N GLY A 255 14.23 -1.65 14.69
CA GLY A 255 15.23 -0.91 15.44
C GLY A 255 16.12 -0.01 14.58
N SER A 256 15.73 0.32 13.35
CA SER A 256 16.48 1.25 12.49
C SER A 256 16.63 2.63 13.12
N ASP A 257 17.83 3.19 13.05
CA ASP A 257 18.15 4.56 13.46
C ASP A 257 17.62 5.63 12.49
N LEU A 258 17.17 5.23 11.30
CA LEU A 258 16.54 6.10 10.30
C LEU A 258 15.11 6.48 10.68
N LEU A 259 14.38 5.65 11.45
CA LEU A 259 12.96 5.83 11.73
C LEU A 259 12.61 7.23 12.29
N PRO A 260 13.33 7.79 13.29
CA PRO A 260 13.04 9.13 13.80
C PRO A 260 13.18 10.23 12.75
N SER A 261 14.23 10.18 11.92
CA SER A 261 14.44 11.15 10.84
C SER A 261 13.39 10.98 9.74
N VAL A 262 13.03 9.74 9.39
CA VAL A 262 11.95 9.46 8.43
C VAL A 262 10.62 10.04 8.94
N ASN A 263 10.25 9.81 10.20
CA ASN A 263 9.02 10.38 10.77
C ASN A 263 9.06 11.92 10.85
N ALA A 264 10.22 12.52 11.11
CA ALA A 264 10.38 13.97 11.07
C ALA A 264 10.07 14.53 9.67
N VAL A 265 10.60 13.89 8.62
CA VAL A 265 10.34 14.28 7.23
C VAL A 265 8.88 14.04 6.84
N VAL A 266 8.30 12.89 7.19
CA VAL A 266 6.87 12.59 6.96
C VAL A 266 5.99 13.66 7.60
N LYS A 267 6.27 14.04 8.84
CA LYS A 267 5.55 15.11 9.53
C LYS A 267 5.70 16.45 8.81
N GLU A 268 6.92 16.78 8.35
CA GLU A 268 7.20 18.04 7.65
C GLU A 268 6.40 18.12 6.34
N VAL A 269 6.48 17.12 5.47
CA VAL A 269 5.80 17.10 4.16
C VAL A 269 4.28 17.12 4.28
N LEU A 270 3.73 16.54 5.36
CA LEU A 270 2.29 16.61 5.66
C LEU A 270 1.91 18.01 6.16
N SER A 271 2.76 18.64 6.98
CA SER A 271 2.47 19.95 7.57
C SER A 271 2.66 21.13 6.61
N ASP A 272 3.60 21.03 5.68
CA ASP A 272 3.93 22.10 4.73
C ASP A 272 3.15 21.98 3.39
N GLY A 273 2.36 20.91 3.23
CA GLY A 273 1.56 20.63 2.04
C GLY A 273 2.36 20.03 0.87
N SER A 274 3.64 19.68 1.07
CA SER A 274 4.46 19.03 0.04
C SER A 274 3.88 17.68 -0.37
N MET A 275 3.30 16.92 0.57
CA MET A 275 2.74 15.61 0.26
C MET A 275 1.54 15.71 -0.71
N ASP A 276 0.63 16.65 -0.47
CA ASP A 276 -0.51 16.92 -1.38
C ASP A 276 -0.03 17.32 -2.78
N LYS A 277 1.05 18.11 -2.83
CA LYS A 277 1.69 18.49 -4.09
C LYS A 277 2.28 17.27 -4.80
N TYR A 278 3.01 16.40 -4.10
CA TYR A 278 3.58 15.18 -4.68
C TYR A 278 2.50 14.27 -5.26
N ILE A 279 1.39 14.10 -4.54
CA ILE A 279 0.24 13.31 -5.00
C ILE A 279 -0.35 13.92 -6.28
N THR A 280 -0.58 15.23 -6.29
CA THR A 280 -1.15 15.93 -7.45
C THR A 280 -0.26 15.80 -8.67
N GLU A 281 1.05 16.06 -8.53
CA GLU A 281 2.02 15.95 -9.62
C GLU A 281 2.13 14.51 -10.14
N ALA A 282 2.11 13.53 -9.24
CA ALA A 282 2.13 12.11 -9.61
C ALA A 282 0.87 11.69 -10.39
N GLN A 283 -0.32 12.14 -9.97
CA GLN A 283 -1.56 11.88 -10.68
C GLN A 283 -1.60 12.52 -12.07
N GLU A 284 -1.07 13.74 -12.21
CA GLU A 284 -0.96 14.41 -13.52
C GLU A 284 -0.02 13.63 -14.46
N LEU A 285 1.13 13.21 -13.96
CA LEU A 285 2.09 12.38 -14.72
C LEU A 285 1.49 11.03 -15.11
N ALA A 286 0.77 10.37 -14.20
CA ALA A 286 0.18 9.06 -14.45
C ALA A 286 -1.05 9.09 -15.39
N SER A 287 -1.67 10.25 -15.59
CA SER A 287 -2.86 10.40 -16.44
C SER A 287 -2.53 10.65 -17.91
N ASP A 288 -1.26 10.89 -18.24
CA ASP A 288 -0.78 10.95 -19.62
C ASP A 288 -0.27 9.56 -20.01
N GLU A 289 -1.15 8.72 -20.55
CA GLU A 289 -0.87 7.33 -20.96
C GLU A 289 0.40 7.19 -21.80
N SER A 290 0.64 8.16 -22.70
CA SER A 290 1.82 8.17 -23.56
C SER A 290 3.14 8.35 -22.80
N SER A 291 3.05 8.69 -21.52
CA SER A 291 4.15 8.98 -20.63
C SER A 291 4.32 7.97 -19.49
N VAL A 292 3.52 6.90 -19.43
CA VAL A 292 3.65 5.87 -18.39
C VAL A 292 4.14 4.56 -18.99
N TYR A 293 5.10 3.92 -18.32
CA TYR A 293 5.53 2.57 -18.64
C TYR A 293 5.28 1.63 -17.47
N GLU A 294 4.56 0.55 -17.78
CA GLU A 294 4.02 -0.39 -16.82
C GLU A 294 4.70 -1.77 -16.89
N GLY A 295 5.67 -1.91 -17.81
CA GLY A 295 6.40 -3.16 -18.04
C GLY A 295 7.65 -3.32 -17.18
N GLN A 296 8.33 -4.45 -17.34
CA GLN A 296 9.64 -4.69 -16.73
C GLN A 296 10.73 -4.14 -17.65
N LEU A 297 11.59 -3.29 -17.11
CA LEU A 297 12.80 -2.87 -17.80
C LEU A 297 13.75 -4.05 -17.93
N THR A 298 14.52 -4.07 -19.02
CA THR A 298 15.65 -4.97 -19.19
C THR A 298 16.75 -4.66 -18.15
N GLU A 299 17.72 -5.56 -17.97
CA GLU A 299 18.84 -5.35 -17.03
C GLU A 299 19.63 -4.07 -17.27
N ASP A 300 19.61 -3.52 -18.49
CA ASP A 300 20.26 -2.25 -18.85
C ASP A 300 19.35 -1.01 -18.71
N GLY A 301 18.14 -1.17 -18.15
CA GLY A 301 17.18 -0.09 -17.91
C GLY A 301 16.40 0.34 -19.15
N SER A 302 16.46 -0.41 -20.26
CA SER A 302 15.69 -0.12 -21.47
C SER A 302 14.31 -0.79 -21.47
N ILE A 303 13.40 -0.23 -22.26
CA ILE A 303 12.07 -0.80 -22.48
C ILE A 303 12.23 -2.06 -23.33
N SER A 304 11.74 -3.20 -22.86
CA SER A 304 11.73 -4.44 -23.63
C SER A 304 10.88 -4.26 -24.90
N THR A 305 11.49 -4.48 -26.07
CA THR A 305 10.83 -4.28 -27.37
C THR A 305 9.78 -5.34 -27.73
N GLU A 306 9.57 -6.36 -26.88
CA GLU A 306 8.55 -7.39 -27.12
C GLU A 306 7.11 -6.83 -26.99
N SER A 307 6.90 -5.78 -26.16
CA SER A 307 5.59 -5.15 -25.95
C SER A 307 5.19 -4.15 -27.05
N ALA A 308 6.14 -3.65 -27.85
CA ALA A 308 5.89 -2.62 -28.86
C ALA A 308 5.26 -3.16 -30.16
N SER A 309 5.09 -4.48 -30.28
CA SER A 309 4.67 -5.12 -31.53
C SER A 309 3.16 -5.26 -31.71
N THR A 310 2.33 -4.96 -30.71
CA THR A 310 0.87 -5.09 -30.80
C THR A 310 0.13 -3.80 -31.17
N GLU A 311 0.71 -2.61 -31.01
CA GLU A 311 0.02 -1.34 -31.35
C GLU A 311 0.25 -0.85 -32.79
N SER A 312 1.36 -1.21 -33.46
CA SER A 312 1.60 -0.76 -34.84
C SER A 312 0.88 -1.59 -35.91
N ALA A 313 0.42 -2.81 -35.56
CA ALA A 313 -0.25 -3.70 -36.52
C ALA A 313 -1.72 -3.32 -36.78
N SER A 314 -2.37 -2.59 -35.87
CA SER A 314 -3.79 -2.19 -36.02
C SER A 314 -3.96 -0.93 -36.88
N THR A 315 -2.94 -0.08 -36.98
CA THR A 315 -2.97 1.15 -37.80
C THR A 315 -2.58 0.91 -39.26
N GLU A 316 -1.80 -0.13 -39.56
CA GLU A 316 -1.42 -0.47 -40.95
C GLU A 316 -2.53 -1.23 -41.70
N ALA A 317 -3.38 -1.98 -41.00
CA ALA A 317 -4.52 -2.68 -41.59
C ALA A 317 -5.68 -1.73 -42.00
N ALA A 318 -5.87 -0.62 -41.29
CA ALA A 318 -6.96 0.33 -41.56
C ALA A 318 -6.69 1.27 -42.75
N SER A 319 -5.43 1.43 -43.17
CA SER A 319 -5.05 2.30 -44.28
C SER A 319 -5.01 1.59 -45.65
N THR A 320 -5.05 0.26 -45.67
CA THR A 320 -5.02 -0.53 -46.92
C THR A 320 -6.40 -0.95 -47.42
N GLU A 321 -7.45 -0.97 -46.58
CA GLU A 321 -8.82 -1.25 -47.06
C GLU A 321 -9.51 -0.04 -47.69
N ASN A 322 -9.12 1.20 -47.37
CA ASN A 322 -9.79 2.41 -47.88
C ASN A 322 -9.21 2.95 -49.20
N ALA A 323 -8.20 2.30 -49.78
CA ALA A 323 -7.57 2.70 -51.04
C ALA A 323 -8.01 1.86 -52.26
N SER A 324 -8.93 0.92 -52.09
CA SER A 324 -9.38 0.00 -53.16
C SER A 324 -10.80 0.25 -53.70
N SER A 325 -11.52 1.25 -53.19
CA SER A 325 -12.90 1.57 -53.62
C SER A 325 -13.07 2.86 -54.45
N GLU A 326 -12.00 3.63 -54.71
CA GLU A 326 -12.05 4.87 -55.51
C GLU A 326 -11.42 4.75 -56.92
N ALA A 327 -11.31 3.52 -57.45
CA ALA A 327 -10.86 3.27 -58.83
C ALA A 327 -11.77 2.29 -59.59
N ALA A 328 -13.09 2.44 -59.45
CA ALA A 328 -14.07 1.81 -60.34
C ALA A 328 -15.45 2.49 -60.27
N GLU A 329 -15.57 3.70 -60.81
CA GLU A 329 -16.76 4.17 -61.57
C GLU A 329 -16.44 5.42 -62.38
#